data_AF-A0A094FHY9-F1
#
_entry.id   AF-A0A094FHY9-F1
#
_cell.length_a   1.000
_cell.length_b   1.000
_cell.length_c   1.000
_cell.angle_alpha   90.00
_cell.angle_beta   90.00
_cell.angle_gamma   90.00
#
_symmetry.space_group_name_H-M   'P 1'
#
loop_
_entity.id
_entity.type
_entity.pdbx_description
1 polymer ?
#
loop_
_entity_poly.entity_id
_entity_poly.type
_entity_poly.pdbx_seq_one_letter_code
_entity_poly.pdbx_strand_id
1 'polypeptide(L)'
;MAAPAAANSEPFYVRYYSGHQGRHGHEFLGHQGRHGHEFLEFDFRVLGDGRSASARYANNSNYRNDSLIRKEMCVSSTMIDEIKRIIKTSEILKEDDGKWPQKNKDGRQELEIRLGNDHISFE
;
A
#
# COMPACT_ATOMS: atom_id res chain seq x y z
N MET A 1 6.24 8.35 42.34
CA MET A 1 5.52 8.53 41.07
C MET A 1 6.03 7.47 40.11
N ALA A 2 5.20 6.52 39.69
CA ALA A 2 5.59 5.49 38.73
C ALA A 2 5.76 6.13 37.35
N ALA A 3 6.84 5.80 36.64
CA ALA A 3 7.02 6.18 35.25
C ALA A 3 5.84 5.64 34.43
N PRO A 4 5.32 6.38 33.42
CA PRO A 4 4.34 5.82 32.52
C PRO A 4 4.99 4.61 31.84
N ALA A 5 4.32 3.46 31.93
CA ALA A 5 4.72 2.27 31.19
C ALA A 5 4.95 2.67 29.73
N ALA A 6 6.11 2.31 29.17
CA ALA A 6 6.36 2.45 27.75
C ALA A 6 5.14 1.88 27.03
N ALA A 7 4.40 2.73 26.31
CA ALA A 7 3.30 2.28 25.49
C ALA A 7 3.87 1.18 24.61
N ASN A 8 3.38 -0.06 24.77
CA ASN A 8 3.76 -1.19 23.92
C ASN A 8 3.63 -0.71 22.47
N SER A 9 4.76 -0.37 21.85
CA SER A 9 4.80 0.12 20.48
C SER A 9 4.65 -1.10 19.58
N GLU A 10 3.44 -1.64 19.57
CA GLU A 10 3.06 -2.77 18.75
C GLU A 10 3.48 -2.46 17.30
N PRO A 11 4.25 -3.36 16.66
CA PRO A 11 4.69 -3.15 15.29
C PRO A 11 3.47 -2.90 14.39
N PHE A 12 3.52 -1.80 13.65
CA PHE A 12 2.49 -1.46 12.67
C PHE A 12 3.12 -1.16 11.32
N TYR A 13 2.60 -1.85 10.31
CA TYR A 13 2.94 -1.66 8.92
C TYR A 13 1.71 -1.94 8.05
N VAL A 14 1.49 -1.12 7.03
CA VAL A 14 0.55 -1.42 5.96
C VAL A 14 1.17 -1.00 4.64
N ARG A 15 1.06 -1.85 3.62
CA ARG A 15 1.42 -1.55 2.24
C ARG A 15 0.31 -1.99 1.32
N TYR A 16 0.02 -1.15 0.34
CA TYR A 16 -0.89 -1.47 -0.74
C TYR A 16 -0.20 -1.18 -2.06
N TYR A 17 -0.33 -2.13 -2.99
CA TYR A 17 0.12 -1.99 -4.36
C TYR A 17 -1.04 -2.31 -5.30
N SER A 18 -1.18 -1.54 -6.37
CA SER A 18 -2.11 -1.83 -7.46
C SER A 18 -1.44 -1.45 -8.77
N GLY A 19 -1.27 -2.42 -9.65
CA GLY A 19 -0.60 -2.20 -10.93
C GLY A 19 -1.22 -3.00 -12.06
N HIS A 20 -1.00 -2.52 -13.28
CA HIS A 20 -1.39 -3.23 -14.49
C HIS A 20 -0.36 -3.01 -15.60
N GLN A 21 -0.26 -3.99 -16.49
CA GLN A 21 0.47 -3.84 -17.73
C GLN A 21 -0.51 -3.37 -18.80
N GLY A 22 -0.26 -2.21 -19.40
CA GLY A 22 -1.08 -1.72 -20.50
C GLY A 22 -1.11 -2.75 -21.64
N ARG A 23 -2.30 -3.18 -22.05
CA ARG A 23 -2.49 -4.12 -23.16
C ARG A 23 -2.92 -3.39 -24.43
N HIS A 24 -2.21 -3.73 -25.50
CA HIS A 24 -2.51 -3.49 -26.92
C HIS A 24 -2.55 -2.03 -27.41
N GLY A 25 -1.47 -1.66 -28.10
CA GLY A 25 -1.48 -0.61 -29.11
C GLY A 25 -2.45 -0.96 -30.24
N HIS A 26 -3.20 0.05 -30.67
CA HIS A 26 -4.01 0.01 -31.88
C HIS A 26 -3.06 -0.22 -33.06
N GLU A 27 -3.14 -1.41 -33.68
CA GLU A 27 -2.38 -1.81 -34.87
C GLU A 27 -2.93 -1.11 -36.12
N PHE A 28 -2.90 0.23 -36.15
CA PHE A 28 -3.42 1.00 -37.30
C PHE A 28 -2.47 2.07 -37.85
N LEU A 29 -1.30 2.32 -37.26
CA LEU A 29 -0.39 3.38 -37.76
C LEU A 29 1.11 3.14 -37.52
N GLY A 30 1.57 1.91 -37.28
CA GLY A 30 3.01 1.60 -37.20
C GLY A 30 3.77 2.23 -36.02
N HIS A 31 3.07 2.88 -35.08
CA HIS A 31 3.66 3.33 -33.82
C HIS A 31 3.47 2.25 -32.74
N GLN A 32 4.56 1.54 -32.42
CA GLN A 32 4.63 0.63 -31.29
C GLN A 32 4.61 1.44 -29.98
N GLY A 33 3.42 1.87 -29.55
CA GLY A 33 3.22 2.45 -28.22
C GLY A 33 3.36 1.34 -27.17
N ARG A 34 4.52 1.23 -26.53
CA ARG A 34 4.66 0.49 -25.27
C ARG A 34 3.90 1.26 -24.20
N HIS A 35 2.64 0.94 -23.97
CA HIS A 35 1.96 1.40 -22.76
C HIS A 35 2.67 0.71 -21.58
N GLY A 36 3.46 1.48 -20.85
CA GLY A 36 4.35 1.00 -19.80
C GLY A 36 3.60 0.44 -18.59
N HIS A 37 4.37 -0.04 -17.63
CA HIS A 37 3.85 -0.53 -16.35
C HIS A 37 3.28 0.63 -15.52
N GLU A 38 1.96 0.68 -15.36
CA GLU A 38 1.27 1.66 -14.53
C GLU A 38 1.00 1.08 -13.15
N PHE A 39 1.30 1.85 -12.10
CA PHE A 39 1.05 1.40 -10.74
C PHE A 39 0.85 2.54 -9.76
N LEU A 40 0.18 2.20 -8.67
CA LEU A 40 0.03 2.98 -7.45
C LEU A 40 0.54 2.13 -6.29
N GLU A 41 1.39 2.70 -5.45
CA GLU A 41 1.85 2.06 -4.23
C GLU A 41 1.91 3.06 -3.09
N PHE A 42 1.51 2.64 -1.90
CA PHE A 42 1.78 3.39 -0.68
C PHE A 42 2.08 2.44 0.48
N ASP A 43 2.85 2.93 1.44
CA ASP A 43 3.03 2.26 2.72
C ASP A 43 3.12 3.22 3.90
N PHE A 44 2.68 2.74 5.05
CA PHE A 44 2.81 3.39 6.34
C PHE A 44 3.59 2.49 7.28
N ARG A 45 4.62 3.04 7.93
CA ARG A 45 5.44 2.32 8.91
C ARG A 45 5.67 3.17 10.15
N VAL A 46 5.27 2.65 11.31
CA VAL A 46 5.55 3.30 12.60
C VAL A 46 7.05 3.37 12.85
N LEU A 47 7.52 4.52 13.33
CA LEU A 47 8.92 4.79 13.62
C LEU A 47 9.16 4.84 15.13
N GLY A 48 10.33 4.34 15.56
CA GLY A 48 10.87 4.53 16.90
C GLY A 48 9.87 4.22 18.03
N ASP A 49 9.53 5.25 18.78
CA ASP A 49 8.69 5.19 19.98
C ASP A 49 7.18 5.21 19.71
N GLY A 50 6.75 5.15 18.44
CA GLY A 50 5.33 5.12 18.09
C GLY A 50 4.67 6.49 17.93
N ARG A 51 5.40 7.59 18.14
CA ARG A 51 4.83 8.96 18.05
C ARG A 51 4.68 9.47 16.62
N SER A 52 5.34 8.83 15.66
CA SER A 52 5.25 9.16 14.24
C SER A 52 5.41 7.92 13.35
N ALA A 53 5.08 8.08 12.09
CA ALA A 53 5.28 7.07 11.07
C ALA A 53 5.83 7.68 9.77
N SER A 54 6.59 6.90 9.01
CA SER A 54 6.90 7.21 7.62
C SER A 54 5.72 6.78 6.76
N ALA A 55 5.27 7.69 5.90
CA ALA A 55 4.32 7.42 4.84
C ALA A 55 5.02 7.64 3.50
N ARG A 56 5.04 6.62 2.65
CA ARG A 56 5.63 6.71 1.31
C ARG A 56 4.55 6.44 0.27
N TYR A 57 4.67 7.14 -0.84
CA TYR A 57 3.74 7.07 -1.95
C TYR A 57 4.52 7.07 -3.26
N ALA A 58 4.17 6.15 -4.15
CA ALA A 58 4.67 6.09 -5.51
C ALA A 58 3.49 5.92 -6.47
N ASN A 59 3.46 6.73 -7.54
CA ASN A 59 2.48 6.58 -8.61
C ASN A 59 3.15 6.78 -9.96
N ASN A 60 3.08 5.73 -10.78
CA ASN A 60 3.48 5.75 -12.17
C ASN A 60 2.24 5.66 -13.05
N SER A 61 1.75 6.79 -13.53
CA SER A 61 0.71 6.83 -14.56
C SER A 61 1.33 7.27 -15.87
N ASN A 62 1.13 6.52 -16.95
CA ASN A 62 1.56 6.91 -18.30
C ASN A 62 0.62 7.97 -18.92
N TYR A 63 -0.34 8.47 -18.15
CA TYR A 63 -1.22 9.54 -18.55
C TYR A 63 -0.42 10.83 -18.83
N ARG A 64 -0.50 11.31 -20.07
CA ARG A 64 0.14 12.56 -20.54
C ARG A 64 1.67 12.63 -20.38
N ASN A 65 2.37 11.49 -20.47
CA ASN A 65 3.82 11.41 -20.27
C ASN A 65 4.27 11.96 -18.90
N ASP A 66 3.43 11.79 -17.86
CA ASP A 66 3.83 12.21 -16.53
C ASP A 66 5.01 11.38 -16.02
N SER A 67 5.86 12.01 -15.23
CA SER A 67 6.99 11.33 -14.59
C SER A 67 6.53 10.60 -13.33
N LEU A 68 7.21 9.51 -12.98
CA LEU A 68 6.96 8.78 -11.73
C LEU A 68 6.95 9.72 -10.53
N ILE A 69 5.80 9.83 -9.85
CA ILE A 69 5.64 10.64 -8.66
C ILE A 69 6.08 9.80 -7.47
N ARG A 70 7.04 10.31 -6.69
CA ARG A 70 7.45 9.74 -5.39
C ARG A 70 7.37 10.81 -4.32
N LYS A 71 6.74 10.48 -3.19
CA LYS A 71 6.66 11.34 -2.01
C LYS A 71 6.91 10.51 -0.76
N GLU A 72 7.61 11.13 0.17
CA GLU A 72 7.84 10.59 1.51
C GLU A 72 7.54 11.70 2.51
N MET A 73 6.85 11.35 3.59
CA MET A 73 6.45 12.29 4.64
C MET A 73 6.39 11.60 6.00
N CYS A 74 6.59 12.38 7.05
CA CYS A 74 6.31 11.92 8.41
C CYS A 74 4.88 12.29 8.79
N VAL A 75 4.12 11.33 9.28
CA VAL A 75 2.75 11.52 9.76
C VAL A 75 2.68 11.35 11.27
N SER A 76 1.69 12.00 11.91
CA SER A 76 1.49 11.94 13.35
C SER A 76 0.92 10.59 13.79
N SER A 77 1.10 10.24 15.07
CA SER A 77 0.47 9.06 15.66
C SER A 77 -1.05 9.04 15.51
N THR A 78 -1.72 10.20 15.57
CA THR A 78 -3.18 10.31 15.38
C THR A 78 -3.64 9.76 14.04
N MET A 79 -2.88 9.98 12.97
CA MET A 79 -3.21 9.41 11.65
C MET A 79 -3.06 7.90 11.66
N ILE A 80 -2.03 7.38 12.34
CA ILE A 80 -1.80 5.94 12.46
C ILE A 80 -2.87 5.26 13.29
N ASP A 81 -3.31 5.88 14.38
CA ASP A 81 -4.39 5.36 15.22
C ASP A 81 -5.69 5.25 14.42
N GLU A 82 -5.96 6.21 13.52
CA GLU A 82 -7.12 6.17 12.63
C GLU A 82 -7.00 5.07 11.57
N ILE A 83 -5.82 4.88 10.97
CA ILE A 83 -5.59 3.77 10.03
C ILE A 83 -5.78 2.42 10.74
N LYS A 84 -5.24 2.26 11.95
CA LYS A 84 -5.46 1.07 12.78
C LYS A 84 -6.95 0.86 13.08
N ARG A 85 -7.70 1.93 13.37
CA ARG A 85 -9.15 1.87 13.58
C ARG A 85 -9.87 1.38 12.33
N ILE A 86 -9.55 1.90 11.15
CA ILE A 86 -10.13 1.49 9.87
C ILE A 86 -9.88 0.00 9.62
N ILE A 87 -8.63 -0.46 9.78
CA ILE A 87 -8.24 -1.87 9.60
C ILE A 87 -8.99 -2.80 10.55
N LYS A 88 -9.12 -2.42 11.83
CA LYS A 88 -9.87 -3.22 12.81
C LYS A 88 -11.36 -3.24 12.49
N THR A 89 -11.92 -2.11 12.04
CA THR A 89 -13.34 -1.97 11.72
C THR A 89 -13.74 -2.72 10.45
N SER A 90 -12.83 -2.84 9.48
CA SER A 90 -13.09 -3.59 8.24
C SER A 90 -13.03 -5.11 8.43
N GLU A 91 -12.52 -5.58 9.57
CA GLU A 91 -12.29 -6.99 9.87
C GLU A 91 -11.38 -7.72 8.86
N ILE A 92 -10.65 -6.99 8.01
CA ILE A 92 -9.82 -7.53 6.92
C ILE A 92 -8.76 -8.54 7.39
N LEU A 93 -8.34 -8.46 8.65
CA LEU A 93 -7.39 -9.40 9.27
C LEU A 93 -7.97 -10.80 9.51
N LYS A 94 -9.28 -10.97 9.38
CA LYS A 94 -9.98 -12.26 9.51
C LYS A 94 -10.24 -12.93 8.16
N GLU A 95 -9.93 -12.26 7.06
CA GLU A 95 -10.17 -12.74 5.71
C GLU A 95 -9.02 -13.61 5.20
N ASP A 96 -9.31 -14.39 4.15
CA ASP A 96 -8.38 -15.28 3.46
C ASP A 96 -8.58 -15.14 1.93
N ASP A 97 -7.48 -14.98 1.20
CA ASP A 97 -7.49 -14.79 -0.26
C ASP A 97 -7.51 -16.10 -1.05
N GLY A 98 -7.58 -17.27 -0.39
CA GLY A 98 -7.52 -18.58 -1.03
C GLY A 98 -8.64 -18.87 -2.03
N LYS A 99 -9.72 -18.08 -2.03
CA LYS A 99 -10.83 -18.13 -2.99
C LYS A 99 -10.90 -16.93 -3.93
N TRP A 100 -9.95 -15.99 -3.84
CA TRP A 100 -9.96 -14.79 -4.66
C TRP A 100 -9.44 -15.06 -6.08
N PRO A 101 -9.84 -14.23 -7.06
CA PRO A 101 -9.33 -14.34 -8.41
C PRO A 101 -7.80 -14.16 -8.42
N GLN A 102 -7.10 -15.09 -9.05
CA GLN A 102 -5.64 -15.01 -9.17
C GLN A 102 -5.24 -13.82 -10.05
N LYS A 103 -4.11 -13.20 -9.71
CA LYS A 103 -3.44 -12.18 -10.53
C LYS A 103 -3.39 -12.59 -12.01
N ASN A 104 -3.84 -11.69 -12.86
CA ASN A 104 -3.90 -11.92 -14.30
C ASN A 104 -3.09 -10.84 -15.04
N LYS A 105 -3.06 -10.93 -16.38
CA LYS A 105 -2.31 -10.00 -17.22
C LYS A 105 -2.89 -8.58 -17.22
N ASP A 106 -4.12 -8.42 -16.77
CA ASP A 106 -4.88 -7.17 -16.85
C ASP A 106 -4.75 -6.33 -15.58
N GLY A 107 -4.33 -6.93 -14.46
CA GLY A 107 -4.06 -6.20 -13.22
C GLY A 107 -3.65 -7.10 -12.06
N ARG A 108 -2.99 -6.49 -11.08
CA ARG A 108 -2.59 -7.10 -9.81
C ARG A 108 -2.78 -6.11 -8.68
N GLN A 109 -3.30 -6.61 -7.56
CA GLN A 109 -3.34 -5.88 -6.30
C GLN A 109 -2.59 -6.66 -5.25
N GLU A 110 -1.96 -5.97 -4.31
CA GLU A 110 -1.39 -6.59 -3.12
C GLU A 110 -1.78 -5.74 -1.91
N LEU A 111 -2.11 -6.40 -0.82
CA LEU A 111 -2.32 -5.76 0.47
C LEU A 111 -1.54 -6.53 1.53
N GLU A 112 -0.64 -5.85 2.22
CA GLU A 112 0.12 -6.42 3.32
C GLU A 112 -0.10 -5.57 4.58
N ILE A 113 -0.48 -6.22 5.68
CA ILE A 113 -0.75 -5.54 6.95
C ILE A 113 -0.13 -6.32 8.09
N ARG A 114 0.66 -5.63 8.92
CA ARG A 114 1.10 -6.11 10.23
C ARG A 114 0.55 -5.20 11.32
N LEU A 115 -0.17 -5.79 12.27
CA LEU A 115 -0.76 -5.09 13.41
C LEU A 115 -0.49 -5.90 14.69
N GLY A 116 0.56 -5.50 15.42
CA GLY A 116 1.01 -6.24 16.59
C GLY A 116 1.53 -7.63 16.21
N ASN A 117 0.82 -8.66 16.65
CA ASN A 117 1.12 -10.07 16.35
C ASN A 117 0.42 -10.58 15.08
N ASP A 118 -0.61 -9.87 14.60
CA ASP A 118 -1.35 -10.26 13.41
C ASP A 118 -0.60 -9.80 12.16
N HIS A 119 -0.51 -10.69 11.16
CA HIS A 119 0.10 -10.40 9.86
C HIS A 119 -0.71 -11.09 8.77
N ILE A 120 -1.10 -10.32 7.76
CA ILE A 120 -1.74 -10.80 6.53
C ILE A 120 -0.97 -10.29 5.31
N SER A 121 -1.05 -11.07 4.23
CA SER A 121 -0.60 -10.66 2.90
C SER A 121 -1.54 -11.28 1.87
N PHE A 122 -2.19 -10.45 1.08
CA PHE A 122 -3.09 -10.85 0.00
C PHE A 122 -2.53 -10.47 -1.36
N GLU A 123 -2.80 -11.28 -2.38
CA GLU A 123 -2.39 -11.07 -3.78
C GLU A 123 -3.49 -11.28 -4.83
#